data_AF-A0A7C7HZ30-F1
#
_entry.id   AF-A0A7C7HZ30-F1
#
_cell.length_a   1.000
_cell.length_b   1.000
_cell.length_c   1.000
_cell.angle_alpha   90.00
_cell.angle_beta   90.00
_cell.angle_gamma   90.00
#
_symmetry.space_group_name_H-M   'P 1'
#
loop_
_entity.id
_entity.type
_entity.pdbx_description
1 polymer ?
#
loop_
_entity_poly.entity_id
_entity_poly.type
_entity_poly.pdbx_seq_one_letter_code
_entity_poly.pdbx_strand_id
1 'polypeptide(L)'
;YNRPGHEVVDHFTYALCSDGDMMEGVSHEAAAIAGHQKLGKLIWIFDDNRITIDGGTELSSSTNQAKRFEAYGWHVTHVSDGNDLEEIDRAIIEAKRESERPTLIVLRTTIGYGSPGKAGTSAAHGAPLGQDEIIKTKENLGYPSLEPFHVENSTREHWAACLENGRKLQEDWQKRFSLYQEQAPDSAAEFLQVMSGELPEDWDENVPNLTAAENEDATRGWSGKVLQGLASRIPNLIGGSADLAGSNKTTINGADNLLSSSPGGRNIHYGIREHAMASIMNGMALHGGIRPFGGTFLIFSDYMRPAIRLAALMGQSVIYVFTHDSIGLGEDGPTHQPVEQLAALRAMPNLCDLRPGDAAETEIAWRVAIERTEGPSFLALTRQKVVLLDRRGILAGAEGLRRGGYVLAEAASGTPEVILIASGSELGIILEARERLEAEGTPTRVVSLPSWYLFGRQEKGYRDSVLPPEISNKVSVEAASTFGWTRWVGASGSSLGLDHFGASAPSDILFEKFGFAVEDVVKAARNVATL
;
A
#
# COMPACT_ATOMS: atom_id res chain seq x y z
N TYR A 1 -7.63 18.88 -15.34
CA TYR A 1 -6.84 20.12 -15.41
C TYR A 1 -6.55 20.57 -16.84
N ASN A 2 -6.07 19.68 -17.73
CA ASN A 2 -5.99 19.99 -19.16
C ASN A 2 -7.36 20.42 -19.69
N ARG A 3 -7.36 21.40 -20.60
CA ARG A 3 -8.56 21.96 -21.24
C ARG A 3 -8.17 22.58 -22.60
N PRO A 4 -9.12 22.94 -23.48
CA PRO A 4 -8.79 23.57 -24.75
C PRO A 4 -7.85 24.77 -24.57
N GLY A 5 -6.70 24.74 -25.24
CA GLY A 5 -5.67 25.78 -25.15
C GLY A 5 -4.67 25.64 -23.99
N HIS A 6 -4.85 24.67 -23.07
CA HIS A 6 -3.97 24.47 -21.91
C HIS A 6 -3.65 22.99 -21.67
N GLU A 7 -2.41 22.63 -21.94
CA GLU A 7 -1.81 21.34 -21.60
C GLU A 7 -0.93 21.52 -20.35
N VAL A 8 -1.54 21.28 -19.19
CA VAL A 8 -0.89 21.44 -17.88
C VAL A 8 -0.12 20.18 -17.50
N VAL A 9 -0.75 19.01 -17.69
CA VAL A 9 -0.16 17.69 -17.42
C VAL A 9 -0.04 16.96 -18.74
N ASP A 10 1.16 16.98 -19.31
CA ASP A 10 1.49 16.27 -20.54
C ASP A 10 2.96 15.82 -20.52
N HIS A 11 3.19 14.54 -20.23
CA HIS A 11 4.50 13.92 -20.34
C HIS A 11 4.36 12.41 -20.59
N PHE A 12 5.48 11.80 -20.99
CA PHE A 12 5.62 10.36 -21.13
C PHE A 12 6.13 9.73 -19.85
N THR A 13 5.93 8.41 -19.73
CA THR A 13 6.49 7.56 -18.68
C THR A 13 7.31 6.47 -19.35
N TYR A 14 8.60 6.38 -18.99
CA TYR A 14 9.51 5.36 -19.51
C TYR A 14 9.88 4.37 -18.41
N ALA A 15 9.90 3.08 -18.75
CA ALA A 15 10.49 2.04 -17.91
C ALA A 15 11.59 1.33 -18.70
N LEU A 16 12.79 1.23 -18.14
CA LEU A 16 13.82 0.31 -18.63
C LEU A 16 13.68 -0.98 -17.83
N CYS A 17 13.55 -2.10 -18.51
CA CYS A 17 13.26 -3.38 -17.91
C CYS A 17 14.09 -4.49 -18.56
N SER A 18 14.25 -5.59 -17.84
CA SER A 18 15.12 -6.70 -18.18
C SER A 18 14.34 -8.00 -18.33
N ASP A 19 15.05 -9.08 -18.67
CA ASP A 19 14.49 -10.42 -18.67
C ASP A 19 13.86 -10.80 -17.32
N GLY A 20 14.45 -10.37 -16.21
CA GLY A 20 13.92 -10.62 -14.86
C GLY A 20 12.54 -9.98 -14.65
N ASP A 21 12.39 -8.70 -15.02
CA ASP A 21 11.11 -8.00 -14.94
C ASP A 21 10.05 -8.68 -15.81
N MET A 22 10.44 -9.19 -16.98
CA MET A 22 9.55 -9.89 -17.91
C MET A 22 9.15 -11.30 -17.45
N MET A 23 9.80 -11.86 -16.43
CA MET A 23 9.43 -13.14 -15.82
C MET A 23 8.57 -12.97 -14.57
N GLU A 24 8.59 -11.80 -13.94
CA GLU A 24 7.87 -11.52 -12.69
C GLU A 24 6.37 -11.34 -12.92
N GLY A 25 5.53 -12.11 -12.22
CA GLY A 25 4.07 -12.12 -12.42
C GLY A 25 3.41 -10.73 -12.33
N VAL A 26 3.91 -9.85 -11.46
CA VAL A 26 3.41 -8.47 -11.31
C VAL A 26 3.52 -7.65 -12.59
N SER A 27 4.54 -7.88 -13.42
CA SER A 27 4.71 -7.15 -14.69
C SER A 27 3.66 -7.58 -15.71
N HIS A 28 3.20 -8.84 -15.66
CA HIS A 28 2.12 -9.34 -16.50
C HIS A 28 0.79 -8.70 -16.12
N GLU A 29 0.50 -8.65 -14.82
CA GLU A 29 -0.70 -7.99 -14.29
C GLU A 29 -0.73 -6.51 -14.71
N ALA A 30 0.39 -5.80 -14.53
CA ALA A 30 0.53 -4.39 -14.88
C ALA A 30 0.44 -4.15 -16.40
N ALA A 31 1.10 -4.98 -17.21
CA ALA A 31 1.04 -4.87 -18.66
C ALA A 31 -0.37 -5.13 -19.21
N ALA A 32 -1.08 -6.12 -18.66
CA ALA A 32 -2.45 -6.42 -19.06
C ALA A 32 -3.40 -5.25 -18.80
N ILE A 33 -3.35 -4.64 -17.60
CA ILE A 33 -4.21 -3.48 -17.31
C ILE A 33 -3.79 -2.22 -18.07
N ALA A 34 -2.50 -2.01 -18.32
CA ALA A 34 -2.02 -0.87 -19.11
C ALA A 34 -2.51 -0.93 -20.57
N GLY A 35 -2.52 -2.12 -21.17
CA GLY A 35 -3.07 -2.34 -22.51
C GLY A 35 -4.59 -2.14 -22.52
N HIS A 36 -5.30 -2.67 -21.53
CA HIS A 36 -6.74 -2.44 -21.36
C HIS A 36 -7.09 -0.95 -21.22
N GLN A 37 -6.29 -0.19 -20.47
CA GLN A 37 -6.47 1.24 -20.25
C GLN A 37 -5.93 2.12 -21.37
N LYS A 38 -5.33 1.53 -22.42
CA LYS A 38 -4.81 2.26 -23.58
C LYS A 38 -3.83 3.37 -23.20
N LEU A 39 -2.88 3.07 -22.33
CA LEU A 39 -1.92 4.05 -21.81
C LEU A 39 -0.85 4.44 -22.86
N GLY A 40 -1.22 5.19 -23.90
CA GLY A 40 -0.34 5.56 -25.02
C GLY A 40 0.92 6.35 -24.66
N LYS A 41 0.97 6.96 -23.47
CA LYS A 41 2.16 7.67 -22.97
C LYS A 41 3.11 6.78 -22.16
N LEU A 42 2.83 5.49 -22.02
CA LEU A 42 3.69 4.51 -21.37
C LEU A 42 4.55 3.77 -22.40
N ILE A 43 5.87 3.86 -22.20
CA ILE A 43 6.86 3.21 -23.07
C ILE A 43 7.77 2.34 -22.21
N TRP A 44 7.77 1.03 -22.46
CA TRP A 44 8.70 0.09 -21.85
C TRP A 44 9.82 -0.21 -22.85
N ILE A 45 11.06 -0.09 -22.40
CA ILE A 45 12.26 -0.48 -23.15
C ILE A 45 12.77 -1.75 -22.49
N PHE A 46 12.64 -2.86 -23.19
CA PHE A 46 13.07 -4.17 -22.73
C PHE A 46 14.48 -4.45 -23.26
N ASP A 47 15.45 -4.43 -22.37
CA ASP A 47 16.80 -4.93 -22.61
C ASP A 47 16.78 -6.47 -22.75
N ASP A 48 16.56 -6.93 -23.98
CA ASP A 48 16.54 -8.33 -24.37
C ASP A 48 17.98 -8.77 -24.66
N ASN A 49 18.72 -9.09 -23.60
CA ASN A 49 20.12 -9.51 -23.67
C ASN A 49 20.32 -11.03 -23.54
N ARG A 50 19.23 -11.80 -23.31
CA ARG A 50 19.18 -13.26 -23.18
C ARG A 50 19.96 -13.82 -22.00
N ILE A 51 20.29 -13.01 -20.99
CA ILE A 51 21.05 -13.43 -19.82
C ILE A 51 20.30 -13.07 -18.54
N THR A 52 20.24 -14.05 -17.64
CA THR A 52 19.82 -13.89 -16.24
C THR A 52 21.01 -14.18 -15.32
N ILE A 53 20.79 -14.11 -14.01
CA ILE A 53 21.82 -14.42 -13.00
C ILE A 53 22.42 -15.81 -13.21
N ASP A 54 21.58 -16.81 -13.48
CA ASP A 54 22.01 -18.22 -13.55
C ASP A 54 22.57 -18.64 -14.91
N GLY A 55 22.49 -17.78 -15.94
CA GLY A 55 22.94 -18.09 -17.29
C GLY A 55 22.00 -17.58 -18.37
N GLY A 56 21.96 -18.29 -19.49
CA GLY A 56 21.06 -17.98 -20.60
C GLY A 56 19.58 -18.05 -20.20
N THR A 57 18.76 -17.14 -20.72
CA THR A 57 17.31 -17.10 -20.48
C THR A 57 16.60 -18.40 -20.85
N GLU A 58 17.12 -19.16 -21.83
CA GLU A 58 16.57 -20.44 -22.28
C GLU A 58 16.58 -21.54 -21.20
N LEU A 59 17.33 -21.34 -20.11
CA LEU A 59 17.32 -22.25 -18.97
C LEU A 59 15.98 -22.23 -18.21
N SER A 60 15.24 -21.11 -18.26
CA SER A 60 14.02 -20.91 -17.46
C SER A 60 12.85 -20.27 -18.22
N SER A 61 13.08 -19.73 -19.42
CA SER A 61 12.03 -19.10 -20.22
C SER A 61 12.19 -19.36 -21.72
N SER A 62 11.07 -19.69 -22.35
CA SER A 62 10.92 -19.78 -23.83
C SER A 62 9.83 -18.84 -24.34
N THR A 63 9.44 -17.84 -23.54
CA THR A 63 8.30 -16.98 -23.84
C THR A 63 8.65 -15.96 -24.91
N ASN A 64 7.81 -15.87 -25.95
CA ASN A 64 7.91 -14.76 -26.90
C ASN A 64 7.27 -13.50 -26.27
N GLN A 65 8.12 -12.63 -25.73
CA GLN A 65 7.68 -11.42 -25.02
C GLN A 65 6.90 -10.47 -25.93
N ALA A 66 7.37 -10.25 -27.16
CA ALA A 66 6.69 -9.41 -28.14
C ALA A 66 5.24 -9.86 -28.37
N LYS A 67 5.03 -11.14 -28.71
CA LYS A 67 3.68 -11.70 -28.93
C LYS A 67 2.80 -11.64 -27.67
N ARG A 68 3.39 -11.82 -26.49
CA ARG A 68 2.65 -11.69 -25.23
C ARG A 68 2.14 -10.26 -25.01
N PHE A 69 2.98 -9.26 -25.29
CA PHE A 69 2.60 -7.85 -25.19
C PHE A 69 1.59 -7.44 -26.26
N GLU A 70 1.72 -7.91 -27.50
CA GLU A 70 0.68 -7.75 -28.53
C GLU A 70 -0.67 -8.29 -28.05
N ALA A 71 -0.68 -9.47 -27.40
CA ALA A 71 -1.89 -10.06 -26.83
C ALA A 71 -2.50 -9.24 -25.68
N TYR A 72 -1.69 -8.46 -24.95
CA TYR A 72 -2.19 -7.49 -23.97
C TYR A 72 -2.75 -6.20 -24.61
N GLY A 73 -2.59 -6.01 -25.93
CA GLY A 73 -3.01 -4.80 -26.63
C GLY A 73 -1.94 -3.72 -26.71
N TRP A 74 -0.66 -4.08 -26.56
CA TRP A 74 0.45 -3.14 -26.70
C TRP A 74 0.85 -2.98 -28.17
N HIS A 75 1.43 -1.83 -28.49
CA HIS A 75 2.27 -1.69 -29.68
C HIS A 75 3.67 -2.24 -29.37
N VAL A 76 4.24 -3.01 -30.30
CA VAL A 76 5.57 -3.58 -30.13
C VAL A 76 6.43 -3.17 -31.30
N THR A 77 7.61 -2.65 -31.01
CA THR A 77 8.65 -2.33 -32.00
C THR A 77 9.96 -2.99 -31.58
N HIS A 78 10.83 -3.26 -32.55
CA HIS A 78 12.06 -4.00 -32.35
C HIS A 78 13.26 -3.15 -32.75
N VAL A 79 14.29 -3.18 -31.93
CA VAL A 79 15.61 -2.63 -32.24
C VAL A 79 16.59 -3.80 -32.26
N SER A 80 17.19 -4.02 -33.43
CA SER A 80 18.01 -5.21 -33.68
C SER A 80 19.43 -5.12 -33.14
N ASP A 81 19.96 -3.90 -33.00
CA ASP A 81 21.27 -3.63 -32.40
C ASP A 81 21.17 -2.51 -31.35
N GLY A 82 21.42 -2.87 -30.09
CA GLY A 82 21.46 -1.94 -28.96
C GLY A 82 22.57 -0.88 -29.01
N ASN A 83 23.49 -0.96 -29.99
CA ASN A 83 24.48 0.07 -30.25
C ASN A 83 24.11 1.00 -31.43
N ASP A 84 23.03 0.70 -32.17
CA ASP A 84 22.52 1.58 -33.21
C ASP A 84 21.64 2.69 -32.58
N LEU A 85 22.28 3.82 -32.28
CA LEU A 85 21.63 4.97 -31.65
C LEU A 85 20.52 5.56 -32.54
N GLU A 86 20.63 5.46 -33.87
CA GLU A 86 19.61 5.95 -34.78
C GLU A 86 18.38 5.03 -34.81
N GLU A 87 18.58 3.71 -34.73
CA GLU A 87 17.49 2.74 -34.62
C GLU A 87 16.72 2.92 -33.30
N ILE A 88 17.44 3.12 -32.20
CA ILE A 88 16.84 3.42 -30.90
C ILE A 88 16.00 4.71 -30.95
N ASP A 89 16.55 5.80 -31.50
CA ASP A 89 15.82 7.07 -31.58
C ASP A 89 14.57 6.96 -32.48
N ARG A 90 14.68 6.26 -33.62
CA ARG A 90 13.52 5.96 -34.48
C ARG A 90 12.43 5.19 -33.74
N ALA A 91 12.79 4.16 -32.98
CA ALA A 91 11.83 3.36 -32.21
C ALA A 91 11.15 4.19 -31.12
N ILE A 92 11.88 5.08 -30.44
CA ILE A 92 11.31 5.99 -29.43
C ILE A 92 10.36 7.01 -30.10
N ILE A 93 10.73 7.54 -31.27
CA ILE A 93 9.86 8.45 -32.03
C ILE A 93 8.59 7.74 -32.51
N GLU A 94 8.71 6.50 -32.99
CA GLU A 94 7.57 5.66 -33.34
C GLU A 94 6.65 5.43 -32.13
N ALA A 95 7.22 5.03 -30.99
CA ALA A 95 6.49 4.80 -29.75
C ALA A 95 5.72 6.04 -29.28
N LYS A 96 6.31 7.24 -29.40
CA LYS A 96 5.64 8.51 -29.03
C LYS A 96 4.50 8.89 -29.97
N ARG A 97 4.49 8.40 -31.21
CA ARG A 97 3.43 8.65 -32.20
C ARG A 97 2.23 7.71 -31.99
N GLU A 98 2.47 6.53 -31.46
CA GLU A 98 1.41 5.65 -30.98
C GLU A 98 0.80 6.24 -29.71
N SER A 99 -0.47 6.64 -29.77
CA SER A 99 -1.17 7.32 -28.68
C SER A 99 -2.34 6.52 -28.13
N GLU A 100 -2.73 5.43 -28.79
CA GLU A 100 -3.87 4.60 -28.41
C GLU A 100 -3.45 3.34 -27.64
N ARG A 101 -2.15 3.02 -27.61
CA ARG A 101 -1.62 1.81 -26.97
C ARG A 101 -0.31 2.09 -26.26
N PRO A 102 -0.05 1.50 -25.08
CA PRO A 102 1.30 1.51 -24.52
C PRO A 102 2.26 0.78 -25.47
N THR A 103 3.54 1.18 -25.46
CA THR A 103 4.55 0.63 -26.38
C THR A 103 5.62 -0.17 -25.65
N LEU A 104 5.94 -1.36 -26.16
CA LEU A 104 7.13 -2.13 -25.81
C LEU A 104 8.17 -2.00 -26.93
N ILE A 105 9.34 -1.47 -26.61
CA ILE A 105 10.53 -1.50 -27.47
C ILE A 105 11.36 -2.70 -27.03
N VAL A 106 11.43 -3.74 -27.88
CA VAL A 106 12.29 -4.90 -27.67
C VAL A 106 13.69 -4.56 -28.19
N LEU A 107 14.60 -4.24 -27.27
CA LEU A 107 15.95 -3.79 -27.56
C LEU A 107 16.92 -4.96 -27.43
N ARG A 108 17.44 -5.46 -28.55
CA ARG A 108 18.44 -6.53 -28.55
C ARG A 108 19.80 -5.97 -28.15
N THR A 109 20.36 -6.44 -27.03
CA THR A 109 21.71 -6.04 -26.61
C THR A 109 22.62 -7.24 -26.33
N THR A 110 23.88 -6.95 -26.00
CA THR A 110 24.83 -7.92 -25.44
C THR A 110 25.23 -7.44 -24.04
N ILE A 111 24.89 -8.20 -23.00
CA ILE A 111 25.31 -7.86 -21.63
C ILE A 111 26.85 -7.79 -21.54
N GLY A 112 27.36 -6.80 -20.81
CA GLY A 112 28.81 -6.62 -20.66
C GLY A 112 29.54 -6.30 -21.97
N TYR A 113 28.85 -5.72 -22.96
CA TYR A 113 29.42 -5.33 -24.24
C TYR A 113 30.79 -4.65 -24.09
N GLY A 114 31.74 -5.05 -24.94
CA GLY A 114 33.12 -4.57 -24.90
C GLY A 114 34.07 -5.42 -24.07
N SER A 115 33.60 -6.20 -23.08
CA SER A 115 34.46 -7.10 -22.29
C SER A 115 34.82 -8.37 -23.07
N PRO A 116 36.10 -8.60 -23.42
CA PRO A 116 36.47 -9.75 -24.23
C PRO A 116 36.21 -11.11 -23.56
N GLY A 117 36.29 -11.17 -22.23
CA GLY A 117 36.14 -12.41 -21.46
C GLY A 117 34.76 -12.62 -20.84
N LYS A 118 33.90 -11.59 -20.76
CA LYS A 118 32.61 -11.68 -20.07
C LYS A 118 31.39 -11.23 -20.88
N ALA A 119 31.57 -10.56 -22.02
CA ALA A 119 30.44 -10.14 -22.86
C ALA A 119 29.55 -11.33 -23.26
N GLY A 120 28.23 -11.15 -23.18
CA GLY A 120 27.24 -12.18 -23.53
C GLY A 120 27.13 -13.32 -22.51
N THR A 121 27.64 -13.14 -21.29
CA THR A 121 27.61 -14.18 -20.25
C THR A 121 27.06 -13.66 -18.92
N SER A 122 26.52 -14.54 -18.09
CA SER A 122 26.06 -14.20 -16.73
C SER A 122 27.17 -13.71 -15.81
N ALA A 123 28.44 -13.99 -16.14
CA ALA A 123 29.60 -13.50 -15.39
C ALA A 123 29.74 -11.96 -15.43
N ALA A 124 29.04 -11.26 -16.34
CA ALA A 124 28.98 -9.81 -16.42
C ALA A 124 27.84 -9.19 -15.57
N HIS A 125 26.93 -9.99 -15.01
CA HIS A 125 25.68 -9.49 -14.42
C HIS A 125 25.88 -8.93 -12.99
N GLY A 126 26.36 -9.75 -12.07
CA GLY A 126 26.30 -9.47 -10.63
C GLY A 126 27.62 -9.19 -9.94
N ALA A 127 28.73 -9.09 -10.67
CA ALA A 127 30.08 -8.98 -10.09
C ALA A 127 30.96 -7.99 -10.87
N PRO A 128 31.90 -7.31 -10.18
CA PRO A 128 32.92 -6.51 -10.86
C PRO A 128 33.65 -7.31 -11.95
N LEU A 129 34.01 -6.65 -13.05
CA LEU A 129 34.74 -7.30 -14.15
C LEU A 129 36.11 -7.82 -13.69
N GLY A 130 36.79 -7.09 -12.79
CA GLY A 130 38.18 -7.34 -12.38
C GLY A 130 39.14 -6.43 -13.15
N GLN A 131 40.27 -6.06 -12.53
CA GLN A 131 41.16 -5.01 -13.05
C GLN A 131 41.69 -5.31 -14.46
N ASP A 132 42.17 -6.53 -14.71
CA ASP A 132 42.69 -6.92 -16.02
C ASP A 132 41.62 -6.88 -17.10
N GLU A 133 40.40 -7.30 -16.75
CA GLU A 133 39.26 -7.30 -17.67
C GLU A 133 38.77 -5.88 -17.97
N ILE A 134 38.83 -4.97 -16.99
CA ILE A 134 38.55 -3.53 -17.19
C ILE A 134 39.52 -2.92 -18.20
N ILE A 135 40.83 -3.19 -18.06
CA ILE A 135 41.85 -2.68 -18.99
C ILE A 135 41.56 -3.19 -20.41
N LYS A 136 41.35 -4.50 -20.55
CA LYS A 136 41.01 -5.12 -21.85
C LYS A 136 39.73 -4.58 -22.45
N THR A 137 38.71 -4.31 -21.62
CA THR A 137 37.44 -3.73 -22.06
C THR A 137 37.66 -2.32 -22.61
N LYS A 138 38.42 -1.48 -21.89
CA LYS A 138 38.76 -0.13 -22.35
C LYS A 138 39.54 -0.15 -23.66
N GLU A 139 40.54 -1.02 -23.79
CA GLU A 139 41.30 -1.19 -25.01
C GLU A 139 40.42 -1.64 -26.18
N ASN A 140 39.55 -2.63 -25.95
CA ASN A 140 38.63 -3.16 -26.97
C ASN A 140 37.60 -2.13 -27.44
N LEU A 141 37.14 -1.24 -26.56
CA LEU A 141 36.25 -0.14 -26.88
C LEU A 141 36.97 1.08 -27.50
N GLY A 142 38.31 1.05 -27.59
CA GLY A 142 39.11 2.21 -27.99
C GLY A 142 38.96 3.39 -27.03
N TYR A 143 38.67 3.12 -25.76
CA TYR A 143 38.44 4.16 -24.75
C TYR A 143 39.72 4.97 -24.51
N PRO A 144 39.66 6.32 -24.47
CA PRO A 144 40.84 7.18 -24.57
C PRO A 144 41.74 7.18 -23.33
N SER A 145 41.33 6.54 -22.23
CA SER A 145 42.07 6.58 -20.96
C SER A 145 41.91 5.31 -20.10
N LEU A 146 43.02 4.80 -19.59
CA LEU A 146 43.02 3.71 -18.61
C LEU A 146 42.75 4.19 -17.17
N GLU A 147 42.79 5.48 -16.90
CA GLU A 147 42.51 6.03 -15.56
C GLU A 147 41.08 5.73 -15.10
N PRO A 148 40.87 5.33 -13.83
CA PRO A 148 39.53 5.20 -13.25
C PRO A 148 38.76 6.53 -13.31
N PHE A 149 37.46 6.48 -13.60
CA PHE A 149 36.55 7.64 -13.62
C PHE A 149 36.93 8.77 -14.60
N HIS A 150 37.78 8.50 -15.61
CA HIS A 150 38.06 9.45 -16.69
C HIS A 150 36.81 9.70 -17.54
N VAL A 151 36.51 10.98 -17.80
CA VAL A 151 35.44 11.42 -18.71
C VAL A 151 35.97 12.60 -19.52
N GLU A 152 35.94 12.48 -20.85
CA GLU A 152 36.35 13.53 -21.78
C GLU A 152 35.53 14.81 -21.60
N ASN A 153 36.18 15.97 -21.75
CA ASN A 153 35.51 17.27 -21.64
C ASN A 153 34.42 17.44 -22.70
N SER A 154 34.66 16.99 -23.94
CA SER A 154 33.68 17.03 -25.02
C SER A 154 32.41 16.23 -24.70
N THR A 155 32.54 15.07 -24.04
CA THR A 155 31.40 14.28 -23.57
C THR A 155 30.61 15.03 -22.49
N ARG A 156 31.30 15.67 -21.53
CA ARG A 156 30.65 16.48 -20.50
C ARG A 156 29.89 17.66 -21.10
N GLU A 157 30.49 18.36 -22.06
CA GLU A 157 29.87 19.47 -22.78
C GLU A 157 28.64 19.02 -23.56
N HIS A 158 28.73 17.87 -24.24
CA HIS A 158 27.59 17.29 -24.97
C HIS A 158 26.43 16.94 -24.02
N TRP A 159 26.69 16.27 -22.89
CA TRP A 159 25.64 15.97 -21.90
C TRP A 159 25.07 17.23 -21.25
N ALA A 160 25.89 18.25 -20.98
CA ALA A 160 25.45 19.50 -20.37
C ALA A 160 24.43 20.26 -21.25
N ALA A 161 24.34 19.99 -22.55
CA ALA A 161 23.31 20.55 -23.43
C ALA A 161 21.88 20.23 -22.95
N CYS A 162 21.67 19.15 -22.19
CA CYS A 162 20.36 18.81 -21.63
C CYS A 162 19.86 19.84 -20.61
N LEU A 163 20.77 20.55 -19.91
CA LEU A 163 20.42 21.54 -18.89
C LEU A 163 19.69 22.73 -19.51
N GLU A 164 20.23 23.26 -20.60
CA GLU A 164 19.64 24.40 -21.30
C GLU A 164 18.33 24.00 -22.00
N ASN A 165 18.24 22.79 -22.54
CA ASN A 165 17.01 22.27 -23.12
C ASN A 165 15.92 22.10 -22.05
N GLY A 166 16.26 21.53 -20.89
CA GLY A 166 15.35 21.37 -19.75
C GLY A 166 14.86 22.72 -19.23
N ARG A 167 15.76 23.70 -19.07
CA ARG A 167 15.41 25.07 -18.66
C ARG A 167 14.40 25.70 -19.60
N LYS A 168 14.62 25.62 -20.93
CA LYS A 168 13.69 26.15 -21.94
C LYS A 168 12.32 25.47 -21.87
N LEU A 169 12.29 24.14 -21.79
CA LEU A 169 11.04 23.39 -21.70
C LEU A 169 10.25 23.76 -20.44
N GLN A 170 10.93 23.92 -19.31
CA GLN A 170 10.30 24.33 -18.05
C GLN A 170 9.82 25.79 -18.10
N GLU A 171 10.60 26.71 -18.66
CA GLU A 171 10.18 28.11 -18.84
C GLU A 171 8.96 28.22 -19.74
N ASP A 172 8.91 27.44 -20.81
CA ASP A 172 7.76 27.42 -21.70
C ASP A 172 6.54 26.78 -21.04
N TRP A 173 6.71 25.74 -20.24
CA TRP A 173 5.63 25.20 -19.41
C TRP A 173 5.15 26.23 -18.39
N GLN A 174 6.06 26.94 -17.72
CA GLN A 174 5.71 27.97 -16.73
C GLN A 174 4.91 29.11 -17.36
N LYS A 175 5.26 29.56 -18.57
CA LYS A 175 4.48 30.56 -19.32
C LYS A 175 3.07 30.05 -19.61
N ARG A 176 2.92 28.80 -20.08
CA ARG A 176 1.60 28.19 -20.30
C ARG A 176 0.81 28.07 -18.99
N PHE A 177 1.47 27.68 -17.90
CA PHE A 177 0.83 27.55 -16.60
C PHE A 177 0.39 28.91 -16.02
N SER A 178 1.18 29.97 -16.19
CA SER A 178 0.76 31.32 -15.79
C SER A 178 -0.47 31.80 -16.56
N LEU A 179 -0.55 31.54 -17.88
CA LEU A 179 -1.76 31.81 -18.66
C LEU A 179 -2.95 30.96 -18.18
N TYR A 180 -2.72 29.71 -17.79
CA TYR A 180 -3.73 28.85 -17.19
C TYR A 180 -4.25 29.40 -15.85
N GLN A 181 -3.35 29.92 -15.00
CA GLN A 181 -3.73 30.57 -13.74
C GLN A 181 -4.60 31.81 -13.94
N GLU A 182 -4.32 32.64 -14.96
CA GLU A 182 -5.13 33.81 -15.29
C GLU A 182 -6.53 33.44 -15.80
N GLN A 183 -6.62 32.39 -16.62
CA GLN A 183 -7.86 31.99 -17.29
C GLN A 183 -8.73 31.01 -16.48
N ALA A 184 -8.13 30.29 -15.53
CA ALA A 184 -8.78 29.27 -14.72
C ALA A 184 -8.26 29.27 -13.28
N PRO A 185 -8.38 30.39 -12.55
CA PRO A 185 -7.74 30.58 -11.24
C PRO A 185 -8.11 29.49 -10.23
N ASP A 186 -9.38 29.11 -10.14
CA ASP A 186 -9.85 28.11 -9.17
C ASP A 186 -9.24 26.72 -9.46
N SER A 187 -9.26 26.29 -10.73
CA SER A 187 -8.67 25.00 -11.10
C SER A 187 -7.14 24.98 -11.05
N ALA A 188 -6.50 26.15 -11.14
CA ALA A 188 -5.06 26.27 -10.96
C ALA A 188 -4.67 26.25 -9.48
N ALA A 189 -5.47 26.87 -8.63
CA ALA A 189 -5.33 26.77 -7.18
C ALA A 189 -5.53 25.32 -6.71
N GLU A 190 -6.58 24.64 -7.17
CA GLU A 190 -6.82 23.22 -6.88
C GLU A 190 -5.65 22.36 -7.38
N PHE A 191 -5.16 22.58 -8.61
CA PHE A 191 -3.99 21.87 -9.14
C PHE A 191 -2.76 22.03 -8.25
N LEU A 192 -2.42 23.26 -7.85
CA LEU A 192 -1.26 23.53 -6.99
C LEU A 192 -1.42 22.86 -5.62
N GLN A 193 -2.62 22.88 -5.03
CA GLN A 193 -2.91 22.24 -3.75
C GLN A 193 -2.79 20.71 -3.84
N VAL A 194 -3.34 20.07 -4.88
CA VAL A 194 -3.22 18.60 -4.99
C VAL A 194 -1.78 18.18 -5.27
N MET A 195 -1.02 18.98 -6.02
CA MET A 195 0.39 18.72 -6.32
C MET A 195 1.31 18.97 -5.12
N SER A 196 0.94 19.88 -4.19
CA SER A 196 1.67 20.06 -2.92
C SER A 196 1.44 18.90 -1.94
N GLY A 197 0.40 18.09 -2.17
CA GLY A 197 0.03 17.01 -1.26
C GLY A 197 -0.65 17.53 0.02
N GLU A 198 -1.19 18.75 -0.01
CA GLU A 198 -2.00 19.29 1.08
C GLU A 198 -3.44 18.73 1.01
N LEU A 199 -4.18 18.83 2.12
CA LEU A 199 -5.61 18.55 2.15
C LEU A 199 -6.37 19.88 2.00
N PRO A 200 -7.55 19.88 1.37
CA PRO A 200 -8.47 21.02 1.43
C PRO A 200 -8.78 21.40 2.89
N GLU A 201 -8.98 22.69 3.20
CA GLU A 201 -9.25 23.13 4.59
C GLU A 201 -10.50 22.46 5.20
N ASP A 202 -11.49 22.15 4.37
CA ASP A 202 -12.78 21.53 4.70
C ASP A 202 -12.83 20.03 4.35
N TRP A 203 -11.68 19.35 4.22
CA TRP A 203 -11.60 17.97 3.74
C TRP A 203 -12.47 16.97 4.54
N ASP A 204 -12.73 17.26 5.81
CA ASP A 204 -13.44 16.39 6.73
C ASP A 204 -14.88 16.82 7.05
N GLU A 205 -15.36 17.94 6.48
CA GLU A 205 -16.68 18.51 6.82
C GLU A 205 -17.83 17.51 6.61
N ASN A 206 -17.73 16.69 5.56
CA ASN A 206 -18.74 15.71 5.19
C ASN A 206 -18.45 14.29 5.74
N VAL A 207 -17.38 14.13 6.53
CA VAL A 207 -17.12 12.85 7.20
C VAL A 207 -18.22 12.62 8.24
N PRO A 208 -18.95 11.47 8.19
CA PRO A 208 -20.03 11.22 9.12
C PRO A 208 -19.48 11.12 10.55
N ASN A 209 -20.16 11.74 11.51
CA ASN A 209 -19.89 11.53 12.94
C ASN A 209 -20.43 10.15 13.35
N LEU A 210 -19.54 9.17 13.44
CA LEU A 210 -19.89 7.79 13.76
C LEU A 210 -19.93 7.50 15.27
N THR A 211 -19.63 8.48 16.11
CA THR A 211 -19.85 8.39 17.56
C THR A 211 -21.34 8.26 17.89
N ALA A 212 -22.22 8.76 17.01
CA ALA A 212 -23.67 8.73 17.15
C ALA A 212 -24.34 7.60 16.33
N ALA A 213 -23.59 6.57 15.93
CA ALA A 213 -24.18 5.45 15.20
C ALA A 213 -25.29 4.76 16.04
N GLU A 214 -26.44 4.50 15.42
CA GLU A 214 -27.61 3.90 16.10
C GLU A 214 -27.81 2.41 15.77
N ASN A 215 -27.14 1.91 14.73
CA ASN A 215 -27.30 0.54 14.24
C ASN A 215 -25.95 -0.15 14.12
N GLU A 216 -25.92 -1.43 14.47
CA GLU A 216 -24.76 -2.31 14.21
C GLU A 216 -24.51 -2.45 12.71
N ASP A 217 -23.24 -2.39 12.35
CA ASP A 217 -22.71 -2.63 11.02
C ASP A 217 -21.34 -3.32 11.14
N ALA A 218 -20.79 -3.75 10.03
CA ALA A 218 -19.40 -4.16 9.95
C ALA A 218 -18.49 -2.93 9.83
N THR A 219 -17.22 -3.01 10.27
CA THR A 219 -16.29 -1.88 10.12
C THR A 219 -15.98 -1.59 8.65
N ARG A 220 -16.09 -2.57 7.74
CA ARG A 220 -16.09 -2.29 6.29
C ARG A 220 -17.28 -1.45 5.82
N GLY A 221 -18.45 -1.64 6.45
CA GLY A 221 -19.67 -0.89 6.14
C GLY A 221 -19.55 0.58 6.55
N TRP A 222 -19.04 0.84 7.75
CA TRP A 222 -18.71 2.19 8.20
C TRP A 222 -17.56 2.82 7.41
N SER A 223 -16.52 2.04 7.08
CA SER A 223 -15.42 2.49 6.21
C SER A 223 -15.94 3.02 4.88
N GLY A 224 -16.87 2.31 4.24
CA GLY A 224 -17.51 2.77 3.01
C GLY A 224 -18.27 4.09 3.16
N LYS A 225 -18.90 4.35 4.32
CA LYS A 225 -19.60 5.62 4.61
C LYS A 225 -18.61 6.77 4.81
N VAL A 226 -17.52 6.53 5.55
CA VAL A 226 -16.45 7.51 5.77
C VAL A 226 -15.79 7.87 4.44
N LEU A 227 -15.50 6.87 3.60
CA LEU A 227 -14.97 7.08 2.25
C LEU A 227 -15.84 8.01 1.41
N GLN A 228 -17.17 7.94 1.50
CA GLN A 228 -18.04 8.87 0.76
C GLN A 228 -17.88 10.31 1.24
N GLY A 229 -17.82 10.52 2.55
CA GLY A 229 -17.58 11.84 3.14
C GLY A 229 -16.26 12.45 2.67
N LEU A 230 -15.17 11.68 2.77
CA LEU A 230 -13.85 12.07 2.30
C LEU A 230 -13.84 12.36 0.80
N ALA A 231 -14.38 11.45 -0.03
CA ALA A 231 -14.35 11.59 -1.47
C ALA A 231 -15.14 12.82 -1.97
N SER A 232 -16.13 13.28 -1.21
CA SER A 232 -16.90 14.48 -1.56
C SER A 232 -16.12 15.79 -1.45
N ARG A 233 -15.06 15.82 -0.63
CA ARG A 233 -14.22 17.01 -0.38
C ARG A 233 -12.79 16.87 -0.86
N ILE A 234 -12.29 15.65 -1.05
CA ILE A 234 -10.93 15.37 -1.52
C ILE A 234 -11.00 14.94 -2.99
N PRO A 235 -10.87 15.87 -3.96
CA PRO A 235 -11.07 15.57 -5.39
C PRO A 235 -10.01 14.61 -5.95
N ASN A 236 -8.81 14.61 -5.37
CA ASN A 236 -7.71 13.72 -5.76
C ASN A 236 -7.64 12.40 -5.00
N LEU A 237 -8.65 12.06 -4.19
CA LEU A 237 -8.81 10.72 -3.63
C LEU A 237 -9.35 9.80 -4.73
N ILE A 238 -8.48 8.92 -5.24
CA ILE A 238 -8.76 8.06 -6.39
C ILE A 238 -8.40 6.63 -6.00
N GLY A 239 -9.24 5.67 -6.33
CA GLY A 239 -8.98 4.30 -5.93
C GLY A 239 -10.08 3.32 -6.30
N GLY A 240 -9.99 2.12 -5.75
CA GLY A 240 -10.97 1.09 -6.01
C GLY A 240 -10.60 -0.23 -5.39
N SER A 241 -10.67 -1.31 -6.18
CA SER A 241 -10.47 -2.65 -5.65
C SER A 241 -9.96 -3.64 -6.68
N ALA A 242 -9.24 -4.66 -6.19
CA ALA A 242 -8.93 -5.86 -6.95
C ALA A 242 -10.18 -6.75 -7.09
N ASP A 243 -11.12 -6.34 -7.95
CA ASP A 243 -12.39 -7.05 -8.25
C ASP A 243 -13.34 -7.31 -7.06
N LEU A 244 -13.14 -6.59 -5.95
CA LEU A 244 -13.86 -6.82 -4.69
C LEU A 244 -14.57 -5.55 -4.18
N ALA A 245 -14.85 -4.58 -5.06
CA ALA A 245 -15.36 -3.26 -4.64
C ALA A 245 -16.65 -3.35 -3.80
N GLY A 246 -17.58 -4.23 -4.19
CA GLY A 246 -18.83 -4.46 -3.45
C GLY A 246 -18.62 -5.15 -2.10
N SER A 247 -17.61 -6.03 -1.99
CA SER A 247 -17.26 -6.75 -0.77
C SER A 247 -16.44 -5.89 0.20
N ASN A 248 -15.57 -5.02 -0.34
CA ASN A 248 -14.71 -4.11 0.40
C ASN A 248 -15.38 -2.79 0.76
N LYS A 249 -16.49 -2.45 0.08
CA LYS A 249 -17.20 -1.16 0.21
C LYS A 249 -16.35 0.04 -0.20
N THR A 250 -15.57 -0.11 -1.28
CA THR A 250 -14.58 0.89 -1.73
C THR A 250 -15.02 1.74 -2.92
N THR A 251 -16.25 1.57 -3.42
CA THR A 251 -16.78 2.41 -4.50
C THR A 251 -17.04 3.84 -4.01
N ILE A 252 -16.58 4.84 -4.76
CA ILE A 252 -17.00 6.23 -4.60
C ILE A 252 -18.32 6.42 -5.37
N ASN A 253 -19.41 6.59 -4.65
CA ASN A 253 -20.74 6.74 -5.25
C ASN A 253 -20.84 8.07 -6.01
N GLY A 254 -21.44 8.02 -7.20
CA GLY A 254 -21.61 9.19 -8.06
C GLY A 254 -20.36 9.62 -8.83
N ALA A 255 -19.19 9.01 -8.57
CA ALA A 255 -18.01 9.21 -9.39
C ALA A 255 -17.95 8.21 -10.56
N ASP A 256 -17.45 8.67 -11.70
CA ASP A 256 -17.27 7.83 -12.88
C ASP A 256 -16.19 6.75 -12.67
N ASN A 257 -16.27 5.69 -13.47
CA ASN A 257 -15.22 4.69 -13.58
C ASN A 257 -14.04 5.25 -14.38
N LEU A 258 -12.82 5.03 -13.88
CA LEU A 258 -11.59 5.34 -14.61
C LEU A 258 -11.38 4.29 -15.69
N LEU A 259 -11.75 4.65 -16.92
CA LEU A 259 -11.66 3.82 -18.13
C LEU A 259 -10.94 4.63 -19.22
N SER A 260 -10.46 3.97 -20.26
CA SER A 260 -9.89 4.65 -21.43
C SER A 260 -10.87 5.64 -22.10
N SER A 261 -12.17 5.37 -22.05
CA SER A 261 -13.23 6.28 -22.53
C SER A 261 -13.59 7.40 -21.56
N SER A 262 -13.20 7.28 -20.28
CA SER A 262 -13.53 8.19 -19.20
C SER A 262 -12.33 8.35 -18.25
N PRO A 263 -11.22 8.95 -18.73
CA PRO A 263 -9.95 8.99 -18.00
C PRO A 263 -9.98 9.91 -16.76
N GLY A 264 -11.04 10.70 -16.58
CA GLY A 264 -11.28 11.52 -15.38
C GLY A 264 -12.05 10.80 -14.26
N GLY A 265 -12.40 9.52 -14.43
CA GLY A 265 -13.10 8.74 -13.40
C GLY A 265 -12.25 8.53 -12.14
N ARG A 266 -12.90 8.26 -11.00
CA ARG A 266 -12.24 8.08 -9.70
C ARG A 266 -12.31 6.65 -9.17
N ASN A 267 -13.16 5.81 -9.77
CA ASN A 267 -13.30 4.40 -9.43
C ASN A 267 -12.42 3.54 -10.35
N ILE A 268 -11.36 2.95 -9.79
CA ILE A 268 -10.44 2.08 -10.53
C ILE A 268 -10.85 0.61 -10.37
N HIS A 269 -10.95 -0.08 -11.50
CA HIS A 269 -11.17 -1.53 -11.56
C HIS A 269 -9.84 -2.21 -11.85
N TYR A 270 -9.13 -2.64 -10.81
CA TYR A 270 -7.81 -3.27 -10.99
C TYR A 270 -7.91 -4.69 -11.57
N GLY A 271 -9.05 -5.36 -11.44
CA GLY A 271 -9.20 -6.80 -11.66
C GLY A 271 -8.54 -7.62 -10.55
N ILE A 272 -8.49 -8.94 -10.69
CA ILE A 272 -7.86 -9.85 -9.70
C ILE A 272 -6.33 -9.75 -9.84
N ARG A 273 -5.77 -8.65 -9.31
CA ARG A 273 -4.39 -8.18 -9.54
C ARG A 273 -3.86 -7.40 -8.35
N GLU A 274 -3.85 -8.01 -7.16
CA GLU A 274 -3.43 -7.35 -5.92
C GLU A 274 -2.02 -6.77 -6.02
N HIS A 275 -1.08 -7.51 -6.62
CA HIS A 275 0.31 -7.10 -6.70
C HIS A 275 0.47 -5.89 -7.62
N ALA A 276 -0.15 -5.90 -8.81
CA ALA A 276 -0.14 -4.73 -9.68
C ALA A 276 -0.96 -3.58 -9.09
N MET A 277 -2.07 -3.83 -8.39
CA MET A 277 -2.85 -2.79 -7.71
C MET A 277 -1.96 -1.98 -6.76
N ALA A 278 -1.22 -2.63 -5.85
CA ALA A 278 -0.29 -1.92 -4.97
C ALA A 278 0.82 -1.19 -5.73
N SER A 279 1.41 -1.83 -6.75
CA SER A 279 2.48 -1.21 -7.54
C SER A 279 2.00 0.02 -8.31
N ILE A 280 0.78 -0.01 -8.86
CA ILE A 280 0.12 1.12 -9.52
C ILE A 280 -0.15 2.22 -8.52
N MET A 281 -0.67 1.90 -7.33
CA MET A 281 -0.91 2.88 -6.26
C MET A 281 0.41 3.56 -5.83
N ASN A 282 1.51 2.82 -5.73
CA ASN A 282 2.83 3.41 -5.46
C ASN A 282 3.25 4.38 -6.57
N GLY A 283 3.06 4.00 -7.85
CA GLY A 283 3.33 4.87 -9.00
C GLY A 283 2.46 6.14 -9.00
N MET A 284 1.18 6.03 -8.65
CA MET A 284 0.26 7.16 -8.52
C MET A 284 0.70 8.14 -7.42
N ALA A 285 1.14 7.62 -6.27
CA ALA A 285 1.67 8.45 -5.19
C ALA A 285 2.99 9.14 -5.59
N LEU A 286 3.92 8.41 -6.21
CA LEU A 286 5.20 8.94 -6.69
C LEU A 286 5.05 10.01 -7.77
N HIS A 287 4.06 9.86 -8.65
CA HIS A 287 3.75 10.84 -9.67
C HIS A 287 3.34 12.20 -9.07
N GLY A 288 2.72 12.19 -7.88
CA GLY A 288 2.16 13.36 -7.24
C GLY A 288 0.79 13.75 -7.80
N GLY A 289 0.06 14.56 -7.03
CA GLY A 289 -1.27 15.03 -7.41
C GLY A 289 -2.41 14.06 -7.07
N ILE A 290 -2.14 12.80 -6.70
CA ILE A 290 -3.16 11.78 -6.42
C ILE A 290 -2.94 11.18 -5.02
N ARG A 291 -4.04 10.94 -4.30
CA ARG A 291 -4.08 10.15 -3.06
C ARG A 291 -4.70 8.78 -3.36
N PRO A 292 -3.88 7.73 -3.56
CA PRO A 292 -4.38 6.43 -3.96
C PRO A 292 -4.89 5.61 -2.77
N PHE A 293 -6.02 4.93 -2.98
CA PHE A 293 -6.46 3.84 -2.10
C PHE A 293 -6.84 2.60 -2.90
N GLY A 294 -6.76 1.43 -2.27
CA GLY A 294 -7.09 0.16 -2.93
C GLY A 294 -7.51 -0.91 -1.94
N GLY A 295 -8.57 -1.63 -2.27
CA GLY A 295 -9.13 -2.68 -1.43
C GLY A 295 -8.97 -4.10 -1.98
N THR A 296 -8.65 -5.03 -1.08
CA THR A 296 -8.77 -6.48 -1.24
C THR A 296 -9.07 -7.11 0.14
N PHE A 297 -9.14 -8.42 0.26
CA PHE A 297 -9.25 -9.10 1.55
C PHE A 297 -7.89 -9.10 2.26
N LEU A 298 -7.89 -9.04 3.60
CA LEU A 298 -6.66 -9.02 4.37
C LEU A 298 -5.77 -10.24 4.11
N ILE A 299 -6.38 -11.41 3.88
CA ILE A 299 -5.66 -12.65 3.55
C ILE A 299 -4.83 -12.50 2.25
N PHE A 300 -5.29 -11.71 1.29
CA PHE A 300 -4.62 -11.50 0.01
C PHE A 300 -3.60 -10.35 0.06
N SER A 301 -3.40 -9.72 1.23
CA SER A 301 -2.27 -8.80 1.42
C SER A 301 -0.92 -9.47 1.13
N ASP A 302 -0.85 -10.80 1.25
CA ASP A 302 0.35 -11.59 0.90
C ASP A 302 0.70 -11.52 -0.59
N TYR A 303 -0.28 -11.43 -1.50
CA TYR A 303 -0.04 -11.30 -2.94
C TYR A 303 0.66 -9.98 -3.30
N MET A 304 0.43 -8.94 -2.51
CA MET A 304 0.91 -7.57 -2.77
C MET A 304 1.97 -7.09 -1.77
N ARG A 305 2.44 -7.98 -0.89
CA ARG A 305 3.36 -7.66 0.20
C ARG A 305 4.66 -6.99 -0.25
N PRO A 306 5.32 -7.39 -1.37
CA PRO A 306 6.51 -6.70 -1.85
C PRO A 306 6.25 -5.24 -2.20
N ALA A 307 5.11 -4.95 -2.82
CA ALA A 307 4.72 -3.58 -3.18
C ALA A 307 4.34 -2.73 -1.95
N ILE A 308 3.69 -3.31 -0.92
CA ILE A 308 3.49 -2.63 0.38
C ILE A 308 4.84 -2.27 1.01
N ARG A 309 5.81 -3.19 0.96
CA ARG A 309 7.17 -2.93 1.46
C ARG A 309 7.84 -1.78 0.73
N LEU A 310 7.68 -1.69 -0.58
CA LEU A 310 8.21 -0.57 -1.36
C LEU A 310 7.52 0.75 -0.99
N ALA A 311 6.20 0.76 -0.78
CA ALA A 311 5.49 1.96 -0.31
C ALA A 311 6.07 2.47 1.01
N ALA A 312 6.29 1.55 1.96
CA ALA A 312 6.84 1.88 3.26
C ALA A 312 8.29 2.37 3.20
N LEU A 313 9.12 1.73 2.37
CA LEU A 313 10.50 2.13 2.10
C LEU A 313 10.59 3.51 1.47
N MET A 314 9.72 3.80 0.51
CA MET A 314 9.69 5.07 -0.23
C MET A 314 8.94 6.19 0.50
N GLY A 315 8.34 5.91 1.67
CA GLY A 315 7.54 6.89 2.41
C GLY A 315 6.27 7.34 1.68
N GLN A 316 5.68 6.49 0.84
CA GLN A 316 4.54 6.86 0.01
C GLN A 316 3.21 6.73 0.77
N SER A 317 2.34 7.73 0.63
CA SER A 317 1.08 7.87 1.36
C SER A 317 -0.06 7.07 0.72
N VAL A 318 0.15 5.76 0.64
CA VAL A 318 -0.79 4.81 0.05
C VAL A 318 -1.70 4.23 1.13
N ILE A 319 -3.01 4.17 0.85
CA ILE A 319 -4.01 3.64 1.79
C ILE A 319 -4.53 2.28 1.31
N TYR A 320 -4.23 1.23 2.08
CA TYR A 320 -4.73 -0.12 1.81
C TYR A 320 -5.99 -0.39 2.63
N VAL A 321 -7.09 -0.76 1.95
CA VAL A 321 -8.38 -1.08 2.59
C VAL A 321 -8.54 -2.59 2.63
N PHE A 322 -8.03 -3.23 3.68
CA PHE A 322 -8.16 -4.67 3.85
C PHE A 322 -9.42 -5.03 4.63
N THR A 323 -10.31 -5.78 4.01
CA THR A 323 -11.53 -6.26 4.68
C THR A 323 -11.46 -7.76 4.96
N HIS A 324 -12.47 -8.31 5.66
CA HIS A 324 -12.51 -9.72 6.05
C HIS A 324 -11.27 -10.08 6.88
N ASP A 325 -11.07 -9.34 7.96
CA ASP A 325 -9.83 -9.28 8.74
C ASP A 325 -9.51 -10.48 9.62
N SER A 326 -10.38 -11.49 9.70
CA SER A 326 -10.27 -12.59 10.67
C SER A 326 -11.11 -13.81 10.27
N ILE A 327 -11.12 -14.83 11.14
CA ILE A 327 -12.08 -15.94 11.13
C ILE A 327 -13.55 -15.49 11.14
N GLY A 328 -13.85 -14.24 11.51
CA GLY A 328 -15.19 -13.65 11.40
C GLY A 328 -15.72 -13.61 9.96
N LEU A 329 -14.86 -13.87 8.97
CA LEU A 329 -15.28 -14.16 7.60
C LEU A 329 -16.26 -15.35 7.53
N GLY A 330 -16.10 -16.40 8.33
CA GLY A 330 -17.00 -17.56 8.33
C GLY A 330 -16.75 -18.55 7.18
N GLU A 331 -17.77 -18.79 6.37
CA GLU A 331 -17.92 -20.02 5.59
C GLU A 331 -16.93 -20.19 4.41
N ASP A 332 -16.23 -19.15 3.94
CA ASP A 332 -15.21 -19.33 2.88
C ASP A 332 -13.98 -20.11 3.39
N GLY A 333 -13.84 -20.26 4.71
CA GLY A 333 -12.91 -21.19 5.32
C GLY A 333 -11.43 -20.75 5.34
N PRO A 334 -10.52 -21.67 5.68
CA PRO A 334 -9.16 -21.32 6.12
C PRO A 334 -8.28 -20.65 5.07
N THR A 335 -8.57 -20.82 3.77
CA THR A 335 -7.82 -20.14 2.70
C THR A 335 -8.17 -18.65 2.59
N HIS A 336 -9.26 -18.21 3.22
CA HIS A 336 -9.75 -16.84 3.18
C HIS A 336 -9.69 -16.13 4.53
N GLN A 337 -9.38 -16.85 5.60
CA GLN A 337 -9.41 -16.34 6.97
C GLN A 337 -7.98 -15.95 7.38
N PRO A 338 -7.70 -14.65 7.59
CA PRO A 338 -6.41 -14.20 8.08
C PRO A 338 -6.08 -14.77 9.45
N VAL A 339 -4.81 -15.10 9.65
CA VAL A 339 -4.26 -15.54 10.95
C VAL A 339 -2.99 -14.74 11.25
N GLU A 340 -1.99 -14.83 10.39
CA GLU A 340 -0.67 -14.21 10.58
C GLU A 340 -0.53 -12.82 9.94
N GLN A 341 -1.48 -12.40 9.10
CA GLN A 341 -1.34 -11.21 8.26
C GLN A 341 -1.13 -9.94 9.08
N LEU A 342 -1.84 -9.76 10.20
CA LEU A 342 -1.63 -8.61 11.10
C LEU A 342 -0.21 -8.58 11.65
N ALA A 343 0.29 -9.70 12.18
CA ALA A 343 1.66 -9.78 12.71
C ALA A 343 2.70 -9.55 11.61
N ALA A 344 2.50 -10.16 10.44
CA ALA A 344 3.38 -10.03 9.30
C ALA A 344 3.45 -8.59 8.80
N LEU A 345 2.32 -7.87 8.73
CA LEU A 345 2.27 -6.47 8.30
C LEU A 345 2.80 -5.52 9.39
N ARG A 346 2.44 -5.71 10.66
CA ARG A 346 2.95 -4.91 11.80
C ARG A 346 4.46 -4.99 11.97
N ALA A 347 5.08 -6.10 11.56
CA ALA A 347 6.53 -6.25 11.55
C ALA A 347 7.23 -5.37 10.50
N MET A 348 6.50 -4.86 9.50
CA MET A 348 7.07 -4.03 8.44
C MET A 348 7.37 -2.61 8.95
N PRO A 349 8.61 -2.12 8.83
CA PRO A 349 8.94 -0.75 9.17
C PRO A 349 8.12 0.25 8.36
N ASN A 350 7.75 1.37 8.98
CA ASN A 350 7.02 2.49 8.37
C ASN A 350 5.61 2.18 7.80
N LEU A 351 5.01 1.04 8.14
CA LEU A 351 3.63 0.72 7.82
C LEU A 351 2.71 0.98 9.02
N CYS A 352 1.73 1.88 8.88
CA CYS A 352 0.79 2.18 9.95
C CYS A 352 -0.39 1.19 9.95
N ASP A 353 -0.49 0.35 10.98
CA ASP A 353 -1.61 -0.57 11.18
C ASP A 353 -2.79 0.14 11.84
N LEU A 354 -4.01 -0.09 11.33
CA LEU A 354 -5.24 0.46 11.88
C LEU A 354 -6.33 -0.61 11.85
N ARG A 355 -6.65 -1.21 13.00
CA ARG A 355 -7.70 -2.23 13.16
C ARG A 355 -8.82 -1.71 14.08
N PRO A 356 -9.72 -0.86 13.56
CA PRO A 356 -10.80 -0.28 14.35
C PRO A 356 -11.81 -1.34 14.80
N GLY A 357 -12.32 -1.23 16.03
CA GLY A 357 -13.28 -2.17 16.59
C GLY A 357 -14.75 -1.75 16.54
N ASP A 358 -15.04 -0.50 16.23
CA ASP A 358 -16.40 0.04 16.15
C ASP A 358 -16.54 1.15 15.09
N ALA A 359 -17.72 1.77 15.03
CA ALA A 359 -18.03 2.84 14.10
C ALA A 359 -17.14 4.07 14.32
N ALA A 360 -16.99 4.52 15.56
CA ALA A 360 -16.23 5.71 15.91
C ALA A 360 -14.73 5.54 15.65
N GLU A 361 -14.14 4.38 15.99
CA GLU A 361 -12.76 4.08 15.63
C GLU A 361 -12.56 3.98 14.12
N THR A 362 -13.54 3.46 13.37
CA THR A 362 -13.44 3.40 11.90
C THR A 362 -13.35 4.80 11.28
N GLU A 363 -14.09 5.77 11.82
CA GLU A 363 -13.98 7.17 11.43
C GLU A 363 -12.58 7.73 11.68
N ILE A 364 -12.08 7.61 12.92
CA ILE A 364 -10.76 8.15 13.29
C ILE A 364 -9.64 7.44 12.54
N ALA A 365 -9.76 6.14 12.26
CA ALA A 365 -8.78 5.38 11.49
C ALA A 365 -8.60 5.95 10.07
N TRP A 366 -9.69 6.28 9.38
CA TRP A 366 -9.63 6.94 8.08
C TRP A 366 -9.04 8.34 8.14
N ARG A 367 -9.37 9.14 9.17
CA ARG A 367 -8.79 10.46 9.40
C ARG A 367 -7.27 10.37 9.58
N VAL A 368 -6.82 9.44 10.42
CA VAL A 368 -5.38 9.15 10.58
C VAL A 368 -4.74 8.73 9.27
N ALA A 369 -5.39 7.84 8.50
CA ALA A 369 -4.84 7.34 7.25
C ALA A 369 -4.69 8.43 6.17
N ILE A 370 -5.66 9.36 6.08
CA ILE A 370 -5.65 10.42 5.05
C ILE A 370 -4.73 11.58 5.40
N GLU A 371 -4.58 11.89 6.69
CA GLU A 371 -3.67 12.92 7.20
C GLU A 371 -2.19 12.48 7.14
N ARG A 372 -1.92 11.17 7.15
CA ARG A 372 -0.56 10.64 7.11
C ARG A 372 0.10 10.90 5.76
N THR A 373 1.24 11.59 5.78
CA THR A 373 2.02 11.94 4.58
C THR A 373 3.39 11.25 4.47
N GLU A 374 3.87 10.61 5.54
CA GLU A 374 5.23 10.05 5.64
C GLU A 374 5.29 8.51 5.51
N GLY A 375 4.29 7.90 4.86
CA GLY A 375 4.26 6.47 4.59
C GLY A 375 2.87 5.87 4.51
N PRO A 376 2.76 4.58 4.19
CA PRO A 376 1.49 3.94 3.95
C PRO A 376 0.76 3.62 5.26
N SER A 377 -0.55 3.42 5.12
CA SER A 377 -1.45 2.90 6.16
C SER A 377 -2.24 1.72 5.61
N PHE A 378 -2.60 0.78 6.48
CA PHE A 378 -3.65 -0.19 6.16
C PHE A 378 -4.76 -0.16 7.20
N LEU A 379 -5.99 -0.29 6.72
CA LEU A 379 -7.19 -0.52 7.51
C LEU A 379 -7.49 -2.01 7.49
N ALA A 380 -7.61 -2.66 8.65
CA ALA A 380 -8.09 -4.04 8.78
C ALA A 380 -9.55 -4.02 9.28
N LEU A 381 -10.48 -4.46 8.44
CA LEU A 381 -11.91 -4.23 8.59
C LEU A 381 -12.71 -5.53 8.57
N THR A 382 -13.73 -5.62 9.42
CA THR A 382 -14.53 -6.83 9.62
C THR A 382 -15.47 -7.10 8.45
N ARG A 383 -15.81 -8.38 8.24
CA ARG A 383 -16.92 -8.79 7.36
C ARG A 383 -18.25 -8.68 8.08
N GLN A 384 -18.26 -9.23 9.29
CA GLN A 384 -19.35 -9.37 10.23
C GLN A 384 -19.64 -8.07 10.95
N LYS A 385 -20.88 -7.94 11.43
CA LYS A 385 -21.25 -6.85 12.32
C LYS A 385 -20.45 -6.94 13.61
N VAL A 386 -20.11 -5.79 14.17
CA VAL A 386 -19.51 -5.69 15.50
C VAL A 386 -20.50 -5.01 16.44
N VAL A 387 -20.32 -5.26 17.74
CA VAL A 387 -21.15 -4.67 18.79
C VAL A 387 -21.10 -3.15 18.70
N LEU A 388 -22.26 -2.52 18.80
CA LEU A 388 -22.35 -1.07 18.87
C LEU A 388 -21.92 -0.60 20.27
N LEU A 389 -20.81 0.13 20.36
CA LEU A 389 -20.28 0.63 21.63
C LEU A 389 -20.94 1.97 22.00
N ASP A 390 -21.69 2.01 23.10
CA ASP A 390 -22.27 3.25 23.60
C ASP A 390 -21.25 4.09 24.37
N ARG A 391 -20.68 5.08 23.68
CA ARG A 391 -19.68 6.02 24.21
C ARG A 391 -20.27 7.20 24.98
N ARG A 392 -21.58 7.23 25.22
CA ARG A 392 -22.23 8.25 26.09
C ARG A 392 -22.10 7.92 27.58
N GLY A 393 -21.78 6.66 27.90
CA GLY A 393 -21.63 6.15 29.26
C GLY A 393 -20.19 6.20 29.77
N ILE A 394 -19.72 5.07 30.29
CA ILE A 394 -18.39 4.93 30.92
C ILE A 394 -17.24 4.76 29.92
N LEU A 395 -17.55 4.57 28.64
CA LEU A 395 -16.55 4.32 27.61
C LEU A 395 -15.91 5.63 27.15
N ALA A 396 -14.59 5.66 27.00
CA ALA A 396 -13.87 6.80 26.45
C ALA A 396 -14.25 7.05 24.97
N GLY A 397 -14.04 8.27 24.49
CA GLY A 397 -14.18 8.60 23.06
C GLY A 397 -13.12 7.93 22.17
N ALA A 398 -13.39 7.81 20.87
CA ALA A 398 -12.52 7.11 19.92
C ALA A 398 -11.25 7.88 19.53
N GLU A 399 -11.12 9.16 19.94
CA GLU A 399 -9.94 10.00 19.65
C GLU A 399 -8.63 9.38 20.15
N GLY A 400 -8.70 8.50 21.15
CA GLY A 400 -7.56 7.71 21.62
C GLY A 400 -6.90 6.86 20.52
N LEU A 401 -7.60 6.53 19.43
CA LEU A 401 -7.03 5.82 18.28
C LEU A 401 -5.89 6.60 17.63
N ARG A 402 -5.91 7.94 17.63
CA ARG A 402 -4.78 8.75 17.12
C ARG A 402 -3.47 8.50 17.88
N ARG A 403 -3.58 8.04 19.13
CA ARG A 403 -2.44 7.62 19.97
C ARG A 403 -2.18 6.12 19.90
N GLY A 404 -2.92 5.40 19.07
CA GLY A 404 -2.80 3.98 18.76
C GLY A 404 -3.31 3.01 19.81
N GLY A 405 -3.39 3.43 21.07
CA GLY A 405 -3.93 2.65 22.16
C GLY A 405 -4.35 3.53 23.32
N TYR A 406 -5.49 3.23 23.92
CA TYR A 406 -6.09 4.04 24.98
C TYR A 406 -6.96 3.21 25.92
N VAL A 407 -7.15 3.71 27.15
CA VAL A 407 -8.09 3.13 28.11
C VAL A 407 -9.51 3.40 27.59
N LEU A 408 -10.19 2.36 27.13
CA LEU A 408 -11.55 2.43 26.64
C LEU A 408 -12.54 2.41 27.80
N ALA A 409 -12.29 1.59 28.83
CA ALA A 409 -13.04 1.60 30.07
C ALA A 409 -12.09 1.39 31.25
N GLU A 410 -12.14 2.27 32.25
CA GLU A 410 -11.34 2.11 33.46
C GLU A 410 -11.98 1.11 34.43
N ALA A 411 -11.18 0.53 35.33
CA ALA A 411 -11.68 -0.26 36.43
C ALA A 411 -12.70 0.54 37.28
N ALA A 412 -13.77 -0.12 37.74
CA ALA A 412 -14.86 0.55 38.46
C ALA A 412 -14.43 1.07 39.84
N SER A 413 -13.40 0.46 40.44
CA SER A 413 -12.85 0.88 41.74
C SER A 413 -11.37 0.58 41.88
N GLY A 414 -10.60 1.53 42.41
CA GLY A 414 -9.19 1.32 42.77
C GLY A 414 -8.24 1.17 41.57
N THR A 415 -7.06 0.61 41.83
CA THR A 415 -6.07 0.25 40.81
C THR A 415 -6.54 -1.03 40.10
N PRO A 416 -6.48 -1.11 38.75
CA PRO A 416 -6.86 -2.33 38.06
C PRO A 416 -5.99 -3.52 38.50
N GLU A 417 -6.65 -4.63 38.83
CA GLU A 417 -5.99 -5.92 39.09
C GLU A 417 -5.71 -6.67 37.79
N VAL A 418 -6.50 -6.42 36.74
CA VAL A 418 -6.36 -7.00 35.41
C VAL A 418 -6.54 -5.92 34.34
N ILE A 419 -5.76 -6.02 33.26
CA ILE A 419 -5.93 -5.21 32.04
C ILE A 419 -6.24 -6.13 30.86
N LEU A 420 -7.42 -5.96 30.27
CA LEU A 420 -7.81 -6.60 29.01
C LEU A 420 -7.46 -5.68 27.84
N ILE A 421 -6.80 -6.21 26.81
CA ILE A 421 -6.33 -5.47 25.65
C ILE A 421 -6.88 -6.13 24.40
N ALA A 422 -7.54 -5.38 23.51
CA ALA A 422 -7.95 -5.91 22.21
C ALA A 422 -7.85 -4.88 21.11
N SER A 423 -7.97 -5.34 19.86
CA SER A 423 -8.20 -4.50 18.69
C SER A 423 -9.37 -5.09 17.89
N GLY A 424 -10.00 -4.31 17.02
CA GLY A 424 -11.02 -4.85 16.11
C GLY A 424 -12.25 -5.43 16.81
N SER A 425 -12.79 -6.50 16.22
CA SER A 425 -14.05 -7.15 16.65
C SER A 425 -14.04 -7.67 18.09
N GLU A 426 -12.86 -7.83 18.69
CA GLU A 426 -12.73 -8.41 20.03
C GLU A 426 -13.05 -7.40 21.15
N LEU A 427 -13.22 -6.10 20.85
CA LEU A 427 -13.58 -5.08 21.84
C LEU A 427 -14.88 -5.40 22.58
N GLY A 428 -15.92 -5.84 21.87
CA GLY A 428 -17.19 -6.21 22.50
C GLY A 428 -17.03 -7.36 23.48
N ILE A 429 -16.22 -8.35 23.13
CA ILE A 429 -15.98 -9.57 23.92
C ILE A 429 -15.27 -9.20 25.24
N ILE A 430 -14.24 -8.35 25.17
CA ILE A 430 -13.50 -7.97 26.38
C ILE A 430 -14.26 -6.98 27.28
N LEU A 431 -15.20 -6.21 26.73
CA LEU A 431 -16.09 -5.36 27.52
C LEU A 431 -17.09 -6.19 28.34
N GLU A 432 -17.70 -7.21 27.74
CA GLU A 432 -18.58 -8.14 28.46
C GLU A 432 -17.79 -8.95 29.51
N ALA A 433 -16.58 -9.37 29.19
CA ALA A 433 -15.69 -10.02 30.16
C ALA A 433 -15.34 -9.10 31.34
N ARG A 434 -15.11 -7.81 31.09
CA ARG A 434 -14.90 -6.81 32.14
C ARG A 434 -16.11 -6.71 33.06
N GLU A 435 -17.34 -6.62 32.52
CA GLU A 435 -18.55 -6.53 33.35
C GLU A 435 -18.66 -7.71 34.31
N ARG A 436 -18.35 -8.91 33.84
CA ARG A 436 -18.35 -10.13 34.67
C ARG A 436 -17.26 -10.12 35.74
N LEU A 437 -16.03 -9.74 35.39
CA LEU A 437 -14.93 -9.65 36.35
C LEU A 437 -15.19 -8.60 37.43
N GLU A 438 -15.73 -7.43 37.06
CA GLU A 438 -16.11 -6.37 38.00
C GLU A 438 -17.26 -6.83 38.93
N ALA A 439 -18.26 -7.53 38.40
CA ALA A 439 -19.35 -8.09 39.21
C ALA A 439 -18.86 -9.16 40.21
N GLU A 440 -17.75 -9.83 39.90
CA GLU A 440 -17.07 -10.79 40.77
C GLU A 440 -16.07 -10.13 41.74
N GLY A 441 -15.87 -8.82 41.64
CA GLY A 441 -15.01 -8.05 42.53
C GLY A 441 -13.56 -7.93 42.08
N THR A 442 -13.25 -8.15 40.80
CA THR A 442 -11.91 -7.95 40.21
C THR A 442 -11.88 -6.64 39.41
N PRO A 443 -11.27 -5.56 39.93
CA PRO A 443 -11.08 -4.30 39.21
C PRO A 443 -10.41 -4.51 37.86
N THR A 444 -11.11 -4.22 36.77
CA THR A 444 -10.68 -4.60 35.42
C THR A 444 -10.71 -3.41 34.46
N ARG A 445 -9.54 -3.09 33.91
CA ARG A 445 -9.38 -2.09 32.85
C ARG A 445 -9.52 -2.74 31.47
N VAL A 446 -10.14 -2.04 30.54
CA VAL A 446 -10.19 -2.39 29.12
C VAL A 446 -9.44 -1.35 28.29
N VAL A 447 -8.52 -1.83 27.46
CA VAL A 447 -7.70 -1.04 26.53
C VAL A 447 -8.05 -1.43 25.10
N SER A 448 -8.40 -0.42 24.30
CA SER A 448 -8.43 -0.57 22.84
C SER A 448 -7.04 -0.24 22.30
N LEU A 449 -6.46 -1.15 21.50
CA LEU A 449 -5.13 -1.03 20.89
C LEU A 449 -5.21 -1.18 19.36
N PRO A 450 -5.90 -0.28 18.64
CA PRO A 450 -6.15 -0.39 17.20
C PRO A 450 -4.89 -0.21 16.34
N SER A 451 -3.80 0.38 16.88
CA SER A 451 -2.55 0.59 16.13
C SER A 451 -1.31 0.41 16.98
N TRP A 452 -0.54 -0.64 16.69
CA TRP A 452 0.76 -0.87 17.32
C TRP A 452 1.79 0.16 16.86
N TYR A 453 1.69 0.61 15.60
CA TYR A 453 2.55 1.61 14.99
C TYR A 453 2.47 2.94 15.75
N LEU A 454 1.26 3.45 15.96
CA LEU A 454 1.02 4.73 16.61
C LEU A 454 1.30 4.65 18.11
N PHE A 455 0.82 3.58 18.78
CA PHE A 455 1.03 3.42 20.22
C PHE A 455 2.50 3.28 20.56
N GLY A 456 3.24 2.49 19.77
CA GLY A 456 4.68 2.28 19.94
C GLY A 456 5.53 3.55 19.78
N ARG A 457 4.99 4.61 19.18
CA ARG A 457 5.64 5.92 18.99
C ARG A 457 5.27 6.94 20.06
N GLN A 458 4.29 6.65 20.90
CA GLN A 458 3.95 7.53 22.01
C GLN A 458 5.09 7.56 23.03
N GLU A 459 5.24 8.71 23.68
CA GLU A 459 6.16 8.86 24.80
C GLU A 459 5.90 7.79 25.87
N LYS A 460 6.96 7.43 26.61
CA LYS A 460 6.86 6.37 27.62
C LYS A 460 5.77 6.67 28.66
N GLY A 461 5.66 7.93 29.10
CA GLY A 461 4.65 8.34 30.08
C GLY A 461 3.22 8.04 29.64
N TYR A 462 2.87 8.34 28.39
CA TYR A 462 1.56 7.98 27.84
C TYR A 462 1.37 6.47 27.78
N ARG A 463 2.36 5.72 27.27
CA ARG A 463 2.27 4.26 27.20
C ARG A 463 2.08 3.63 28.58
N ASP A 464 2.82 4.09 29.59
CA ASP A 464 2.69 3.63 30.98
C ASP A 464 1.31 4.02 31.55
N SER A 465 0.74 5.17 31.19
CA SER A 465 -0.61 5.55 31.65
C SER A 465 -1.71 4.60 31.15
N VAL A 466 -1.54 4.04 29.95
CA VAL A 466 -2.48 3.08 29.34
C VAL A 466 -2.20 1.66 29.81
N LEU A 467 -0.93 1.25 29.80
CA LEU A 467 -0.44 -0.07 30.21
C LEU A 467 0.60 0.06 31.33
N PRO A 468 0.17 0.28 32.60
CA PRO A 468 1.08 0.47 33.70
C PRO A 468 2.03 -0.73 33.88
N PRO A 469 3.35 -0.49 34.01
CA PRO A 469 4.33 -1.57 34.14
C PRO A 469 4.15 -2.37 35.44
N GLU A 470 3.61 -1.76 36.49
CA GLU A 470 3.37 -2.38 37.79
C GLU A 470 2.21 -3.39 37.80
N ILE A 471 1.32 -3.36 36.80
CA ILE A 471 0.21 -4.32 36.69
C ILE A 471 0.61 -5.42 35.71
N SER A 472 1.15 -6.54 36.20
CA SER A 472 1.60 -7.66 35.33
C SER A 472 0.47 -8.44 34.66
N ASN A 473 -0.74 -8.37 35.22
CA ASN A 473 -1.89 -9.18 34.84
C ASN A 473 -2.56 -8.59 33.60
N LYS A 474 -1.95 -8.81 32.44
CA LYS A 474 -2.43 -8.32 31.15
C LYS A 474 -2.88 -9.49 30.28
N VAL A 475 -4.06 -9.37 29.69
CA VAL A 475 -4.58 -10.36 28.74
C VAL A 475 -4.87 -9.66 27.42
N SER A 476 -4.24 -10.09 26.33
CA SER A 476 -4.62 -9.64 24.99
C SER A 476 -5.62 -10.59 24.35
N VAL A 477 -6.56 -10.05 23.57
CA VAL A 477 -7.55 -10.81 22.80
C VAL A 477 -7.57 -10.27 21.37
N GLU A 478 -7.16 -11.09 20.40
CA GLU A 478 -7.14 -10.72 18.99
C GLU A 478 -7.38 -11.95 18.13
N ALA A 479 -8.34 -11.91 17.20
CA ALA A 479 -8.65 -13.01 16.28
C ALA A 479 -7.61 -13.16 15.14
N ALA A 480 -6.34 -13.28 15.54
CA ALA A 480 -5.14 -13.41 14.73
C ALA A 480 -4.04 -14.09 15.58
N SER A 481 -2.85 -14.33 15.00
CA SER A 481 -1.73 -14.96 15.71
C SER A 481 -1.32 -14.19 16.97
N THR A 482 -0.93 -14.93 18.00
CA THR A 482 -0.40 -14.37 19.25
C THR A 482 1.00 -13.79 19.09
N PHE A 483 1.67 -14.03 17.95
CA PHE A 483 3.03 -13.59 17.70
C PHE A 483 3.21 -12.07 17.89
N GLY A 484 4.13 -11.71 18.79
CA GLY A 484 4.47 -10.31 19.10
C GLY A 484 3.66 -9.67 20.23
N TRP A 485 2.53 -10.25 20.67
CA TRP A 485 1.70 -9.68 21.73
C TRP A 485 2.41 -9.58 23.08
N THR A 486 3.43 -10.42 23.31
CA THR A 486 4.34 -10.36 24.47
C THR A 486 4.98 -8.98 24.65
N ARG A 487 5.10 -8.18 23.58
CA ARG A 487 5.52 -6.77 23.63
C ARG A 487 4.63 -5.91 24.55
N TRP A 488 3.33 -6.20 24.61
CA TRP A 488 2.32 -5.39 25.30
C TRP A 488 1.84 -6.03 26.59
N VAL A 489 1.68 -7.36 26.60
CA VAL A 489 1.22 -8.09 27.80
C VAL A 489 2.35 -8.41 28.77
N GLY A 490 3.61 -8.42 28.31
CA GLY A 490 4.77 -8.77 29.12
C GLY A 490 4.91 -10.29 29.36
N ALA A 491 5.95 -10.68 30.11
CA ALA A 491 6.30 -12.09 30.30
C ALA A 491 5.30 -12.90 31.14
N SER A 492 4.59 -12.23 32.06
CA SER A 492 3.56 -12.84 32.93
C SER A 492 2.14 -12.70 32.36
N GLY A 493 2.00 -11.99 31.24
CA GLY A 493 0.70 -11.79 30.59
C GLY A 493 0.27 -13.02 29.79
N SER A 494 -0.97 -12.98 29.30
CA SER A 494 -1.53 -14.02 28.44
C SER A 494 -2.07 -13.42 27.15
N SER A 495 -2.06 -14.21 26.07
CA SER A 495 -2.59 -13.82 24.77
C SER A 495 -3.56 -14.87 24.29
N LEU A 496 -4.83 -14.48 24.15
CA LEU A 496 -5.86 -15.23 23.45
C LEU A 496 -5.83 -14.81 21.99
N GLY A 497 -5.47 -15.77 21.13
CA GLY A 497 -5.37 -15.57 19.70
C GLY A 497 -5.44 -16.91 18.98
N LEU A 498 -5.14 -16.89 17.69
CA LEU A 498 -5.27 -18.03 16.80
C LEU A 498 -3.90 -18.40 16.22
N ASP A 499 -3.29 -19.49 16.71
CA ASP A 499 -1.98 -19.97 16.23
C ASP A 499 -2.09 -21.25 15.38
N HIS A 500 -3.22 -21.39 14.68
CA HIS A 500 -3.49 -22.42 13.68
C HIS A 500 -4.42 -21.84 12.60
N PHE A 501 -4.55 -22.51 11.45
CA PHE A 501 -5.51 -22.09 10.43
C PHE A 501 -6.96 -22.23 10.93
N GLY A 502 -7.87 -21.45 10.35
CA GLY A 502 -9.29 -21.50 10.70
C GLY A 502 -10.03 -22.71 10.09
N ALA A 503 -11.34 -22.57 9.93
CA ALA A 503 -12.22 -23.63 9.43
C ALA A 503 -13.43 -23.04 8.70
N SER A 504 -14.06 -23.83 7.82
CA SER A 504 -15.30 -23.46 7.15
C SER A 504 -16.51 -23.72 8.06
N ALA A 505 -16.99 -22.70 8.77
CA ALA A 505 -18.20 -22.73 9.58
C ALA A 505 -18.77 -21.31 9.76
N PRO A 506 -20.01 -21.16 10.26
CA PRO A 506 -20.55 -19.85 10.64
C PRO A 506 -19.63 -19.11 11.63
N SER A 507 -19.56 -17.78 11.50
CA SER A 507 -18.64 -16.92 12.26
C SER A 507 -18.75 -17.13 13.78
N ASP A 508 -19.96 -17.15 14.31
CA ASP A 508 -20.26 -17.36 15.74
C ASP A 508 -19.72 -18.70 16.25
N ILE A 509 -19.90 -19.77 15.47
CA ILE A 509 -19.34 -21.09 15.78
C ILE A 509 -17.81 -21.06 15.78
N LEU A 510 -17.18 -20.35 14.84
CA LEU A 510 -15.72 -20.24 14.80
C LEU A 510 -15.17 -19.50 16.02
N PHE A 511 -15.75 -18.34 16.38
CA PHE A 511 -15.33 -17.60 17.58
C PHE A 511 -15.51 -18.46 18.85
N GLU A 512 -16.64 -19.16 19.00
CA GLU A 512 -16.86 -20.08 20.14
C GLU A 512 -15.81 -21.20 20.18
N LYS A 513 -15.63 -21.93 19.07
CA LYS A 513 -14.75 -23.11 19.04
C LYS A 513 -13.27 -22.79 19.11
N PHE A 514 -12.86 -21.59 18.72
CA PHE A 514 -11.47 -21.15 18.76
C PHE A 514 -11.12 -20.31 19.99
N GLY A 515 -11.99 -20.30 21.02
CA GLY A 515 -11.63 -19.75 22.33
C GLY A 515 -11.76 -18.23 22.44
N PHE A 516 -12.69 -17.65 21.68
CA PHE A 516 -13.03 -16.22 21.74
C PHE A 516 -14.41 -15.99 22.36
N ALA A 517 -14.83 -16.85 23.30
CA ALA A 517 -16.01 -16.57 24.12
C ALA A 517 -15.63 -15.71 25.34
N VAL A 518 -16.62 -15.05 25.93
CA VAL A 518 -16.45 -14.26 27.16
C VAL A 518 -15.85 -15.10 28.28
N GLU A 519 -16.28 -16.36 28.42
CA GLU A 519 -15.75 -17.33 29.37
C GLU A 519 -14.25 -17.57 29.23
N ASP A 520 -13.73 -17.60 27.99
CA ASP A 520 -12.32 -17.82 27.73
C ASP A 520 -11.48 -16.63 28.18
N VAL A 521 -11.97 -15.40 27.93
CA VAL A 521 -11.33 -14.16 28.39
C VAL A 521 -11.31 -14.08 29.91
N VAL A 522 -12.44 -14.35 30.57
CA VAL A 522 -12.53 -14.37 32.04
C VAL A 522 -11.61 -15.44 32.64
N LYS A 523 -11.53 -16.62 32.01
CA LYS A 523 -10.61 -17.68 32.44
C LYS A 523 -9.15 -17.26 32.30
N ALA A 524 -8.76 -16.64 31.19
CA ALA A 524 -7.41 -16.12 30.99
C ALA A 524 -7.06 -15.04 32.02
N ALA A 525 -7.98 -14.11 32.29
CA ALA A 525 -7.84 -13.07 33.30
C ALA A 525 -7.58 -13.64 34.70
N ARG A 526 -8.35 -14.65 35.11
CA ARG A 526 -8.15 -15.35 36.39
C ARG A 526 -6.80 -16.05 36.45
N ASN A 527 -6.39 -16.71 35.37
CA ASN A 527 -5.11 -17.43 35.34
C ASN A 527 -3.93 -16.49 35.54
N VAL A 528 -3.93 -15.30 34.92
CA VAL A 528 -2.85 -14.32 35.11
C VAL A 528 -2.91 -13.64 36.48
N ALA A 529 -4.09 -13.50 37.09
CA ALA A 529 -4.25 -12.89 38.41
C ALA A 529 -3.85 -13.82 39.58
N THR A 530 -3.70 -15.13 39.32
CA THR A 530 -3.38 -16.15 40.35
C THR A 530 -1.91 -16.59 40.31
N LEU A 531 -1.15 -16.18 39.29
CA LEU A 531 0.30 -16.36 39.17
C LEU A 531 1.04 -15.19 39.83
#